data_AF-A0A955VP11-F1
#
_entry.id   AF-A0A955VP11-F1
#
_cell.length_a   1.000
_cell.length_b   1.000
_cell.length_c   1.000
_cell.angle_alpha   90.00
_cell.angle_beta   90.00
_cell.angle_gamma   90.00
#
_symmetry.space_group_name_H-M   'P 1'
#
loop_
_entity.id
_entity.type
_entity.pdbx_description
1 polymer ?
#
loop_
_entity_poly.entity_id
_entity_poly.type
_entity_poly.pdbx_seq_one_letter_code
_entity_poly.pdbx_strand_id
1 'polypeptide(L)'
;MKRSITIVALSLALLLSVGCFKGLDWKSGGDESRAKAKKLKLNEPVNDSLNAFKGDHNDWRIFSLKKKGAVKVIIAFDNWKSINPKVYLRNAFGAVLASYKFDGSQQAKEFGPFILDKGEYFIQVSTVFGESVYTLHVIFKPYKSGDTIKVPRPE
;
A
#
# COMPACT_ATOMS: atom_id res chain seq x y z
N MET A 1 -29.42 -70.92 5.38
CA MET A 1 -27.94 -70.88 5.20
C MET A 1 -27.49 -69.42 5.25
N LYS A 2 -26.63 -69.08 6.20
CA LYS A 2 -26.07 -67.73 6.42
C LYS A 2 -24.78 -67.58 5.61
N ARG A 3 -24.64 -66.47 4.86
CA ARG A 3 -23.39 -65.88 4.36
C ARG A 3 -23.63 -64.36 4.36
N SER A 4 -23.02 -63.58 5.27
CA SER A 4 -21.67 -62.99 5.18
C SER A 4 -21.55 -61.95 4.04
N ILE A 5 -20.87 -60.81 4.09
CA ILE A 5 -20.04 -60.05 5.05
C ILE A 5 -19.86 -58.68 4.34
N THR A 6 -19.96 -57.59 5.09
CA THR A 6 -19.22 -56.31 4.96
C THR A 6 -18.70 -55.86 3.58
N ILE A 7 -19.33 -54.84 2.99
CA ILE A 7 -18.70 -53.93 1.99
C ILE A 7 -18.65 -52.55 2.63
N VAL A 8 -17.59 -52.28 3.40
CA VAL A 8 -16.48 -51.39 3.01
C VAL A 8 -16.95 -49.93 2.90
N ALA A 9 -16.85 -49.26 4.05
CA ALA A 9 -16.79 -47.82 4.18
C ALA A 9 -15.57 -47.30 3.41
N LEU A 10 -15.77 -46.66 2.25
CA LEU A 10 -14.70 -46.07 1.46
C LEU A 10 -15.19 -44.90 0.61
N SER A 11 -15.62 -43.82 1.26
CA SER A 11 -15.96 -42.57 0.54
C SER A 11 -15.96 -41.31 1.42
N LEU A 12 -15.18 -41.28 2.51
CA LEU A 12 -15.06 -40.08 3.38
C LEU A 12 -13.62 -39.72 3.73
N ALA A 13 -12.70 -39.83 2.77
CA ALA A 13 -11.30 -39.45 2.95
C ALA A 13 -10.72 -38.78 1.69
N LEU A 14 -11.49 -37.92 1.03
CA LEU A 14 -10.98 -37.07 -0.04
C LEU A 14 -10.94 -35.61 0.42
N LEU A 15 -9.71 -35.16 0.69
CA LEU A 15 -9.22 -33.78 0.49
C LEU A 15 -9.60 -32.72 1.53
N LEU A 16 -9.25 -32.95 2.79
CA LEU A 16 -8.83 -31.88 3.73
C LEU A 16 -7.35 -31.52 3.51
N SER A 17 -6.86 -31.51 2.27
CA SER A 17 -5.62 -30.82 1.95
C SER A 17 -5.92 -29.33 1.90
N VAL A 18 -6.04 -28.72 3.08
CA VAL A 18 -5.92 -27.27 3.26
C VAL A 18 -4.46 -26.97 2.95
N GLY A 19 -4.14 -26.97 1.66
CA GLY A 19 -2.88 -26.42 1.18
C GLY A 19 -2.82 -25.02 1.76
N CYS A 20 -1.82 -24.77 2.58
CA CYS A 20 -1.45 -23.43 2.98
C CYS A 20 -0.96 -22.73 1.70
N PHE A 21 -1.91 -22.37 0.84
CA PHE A 21 -1.66 -21.59 -0.36
C PHE A 21 -1.07 -20.29 0.17
N LYS A 22 0.23 -20.10 -0.07
CA LYS A 22 0.89 -18.81 0.18
C LYS A 22 0.04 -17.76 -0.51
N GLY A 23 -0.60 -16.89 0.28
CA GLY A 23 -1.51 -15.88 -0.24
C GLY A 23 -0.81 -14.96 -1.24
N LEU A 24 -1.60 -14.23 -2.03
CA LEU A 24 -1.10 -13.06 -2.73
C LEU A 24 -0.38 -12.15 -1.71
N ASP A 25 0.79 -11.63 -2.07
CA ASP A 25 1.61 -10.76 -1.22
C ASP A 25 2.30 -11.39 0.00
N TRP A 26 2.52 -12.72 -0.03
CA TRP A 26 3.23 -13.43 1.05
C TRP A 26 4.67 -12.95 1.32
N LYS A 27 5.24 -12.12 0.44
CA LYS A 27 6.61 -11.60 0.53
C LYS A 27 6.71 -10.09 0.78
N SER A 28 5.60 -9.38 0.97
CA SER A 28 5.57 -7.94 1.23
C SER A 28 6.03 -7.55 2.64
N GLY A 29 6.98 -8.26 3.25
CA GLY A 29 7.56 -7.85 4.54
C GLY A 29 6.57 -7.54 5.69
N GLY A 30 5.34 -8.05 5.63
CA GLY A 30 4.28 -7.82 6.60
C GLY A 30 3.50 -6.52 6.47
N ASP A 31 3.54 -5.80 5.35
CA ASP A 31 2.68 -4.64 5.05
C ASP A 31 1.87 -4.77 3.77
N GLU A 32 1.48 -6.00 3.44
CA GLU A 32 0.66 -6.34 2.26
C GLU A 32 -0.75 -5.72 2.28
N SER A 33 -1.21 -5.27 3.46
CA SER A 33 -2.57 -4.80 3.65
C SER A 33 -2.66 -3.59 4.57
N ARG A 34 -3.73 -2.83 4.43
CA ARG A 34 -4.03 -1.67 5.28
C ARG A 34 -3.98 -1.98 6.78
N ALA A 35 -4.47 -3.16 7.17
CA ALA A 35 -4.48 -3.59 8.58
C ALA A 35 -3.08 -3.85 9.14
N LYS A 36 -2.11 -4.12 8.26
CA LYS A 36 -0.72 -4.37 8.62
C LYS A 36 0.23 -3.22 8.23
N ALA A 37 -0.33 -2.05 7.91
CA ALA A 37 0.44 -0.92 7.43
C ALA A 37 1.58 -0.55 8.42
N LYS A 38 2.80 -0.45 7.92
CA LYS A 38 3.95 -0.01 8.74
C LYS A 38 3.86 1.48 9.02
N LYS A 39 4.24 1.89 10.24
CA LYS A 39 4.27 3.31 10.61
C LYS A 39 5.28 4.06 9.76
N LEU A 40 4.88 5.24 9.29
CA LEU A 40 5.71 6.19 8.58
C LEU A 40 5.90 7.44 9.45
N LYS A 41 7.16 7.84 9.62
CA LYS A 41 7.51 9.06 10.35
C LYS A 41 7.49 10.24 9.39
N LEU A 42 6.63 11.22 9.68
CA LEU A 42 6.51 12.42 8.87
C LEU A 42 7.83 13.19 8.80
N ASN A 43 8.09 13.78 7.63
CA ASN A 43 9.30 14.55 7.31
C ASN A 43 10.60 13.74 7.27
N GLU A 44 10.56 12.41 7.38
CA GLU A 44 11.72 11.54 7.20
C GLU A 44 11.49 10.60 6.01
N PRO A 45 12.47 10.45 5.10
CA PRO A 45 12.35 9.48 4.02
C PRO A 45 12.45 8.06 4.57
N VAL A 46 11.73 7.13 3.94
CA VAL A 46 11.79 5.70 4.22
C VAL A 46 12.01 4.94 2.92
N ASN A 47 12.87 3.93 2.97
CA ASN A 47 13.08 3.03 1.85
C ASN A 47 12.26 1.74 2.03
N ASP A 48 11.77 1.20 0.92
CA ASP A 48 11.21 -0.15 0.84
C ASP A 48 11.38 -0.71 -0.57
N SER A 49 10.84 -1.89 -0.85
CA SER A 49 10.89 -2.50 -2.17
C SER A 49 9.58 -3.14 -2.56
N LEU A 50 9.25 -3.10 -3.85
CA LEU A 50 8.20 -3.91 -4.45
C LEU A 50 8.80 -4.94 -5.40
N ASN A 51 8.20 -6.13 -5.46
CA ASN A 51 8.60 -7.19 -6.36
C ASN A 51 7.41 -8.06 -6.79
N ALA A 52 6.72 -7.65 -7.86
CA ALA A 52 5.56 -8.38 -8.37
C ALA A 52 5.90 -9.85 -8.68
N PHE A 53 7.08 -10.10 -9.26
CA PHE A 53 7.52 -11.45 -9.63
C PHE A 53 7.73 -12.38 -8.43
N LYS A 54 7.98 -11.82 -7.25
CA LYS A 54 8.17 -12.59 -6.00
C LYS A 54 6.94 -12.56 -5.10
N GLY A 55 5.81 -12.06 -5.57
CA GLY A 55 4.59 -11.98 -4.78
C GLY A 55 4.68 -10.89 -3.73
N ASP A 56 5.14 -9.70 -4.14
CA ASP A 56 5.19 -8.49 -3.34
C ASP A 56 4.69 -7.31 -4.17
N HIS A 57 3.37 -7.14 -4.18
CA HIS A 57 2.68 -6.19 -5.05
C HIS A 57 2.18 -4.96 -4.31
N ASN A 58 2.12 -4.98 -2.98
CA ASN A 58 1.48 -3.94 -2.19
C ASN A 58 2.27 -3.66 -0.91
N ASP A 59 2.60 -2.38 -0.72
CA ASP A 59 3.11 -1.87 0.54
C ASP A 59 2.16 -0.83 1.10
N TRP A 60 1.85 -0.95 2.38
CA TRP A 60 1.00 -0.02 3.10
C TRP A 60 1.77 0.69 4.19
N ARG A 61 1.74 2.02 4.16
CA ARG A 61 2.32 2.89 5.18
C ARG A 61 1.24 3.74 5.84
N ILE A 62 1.30 3.89 7.16
CA ILE A 62 0.34 4.70 7.94
C ILE A 62 1.05 5.88 8.60
N PHE A 63 0.42 7.06 8.58
CA PHE A 63 0.85 8.23 9.34
C PHE A 63 -0.35 8.94 9.96
N SER A 64 -0.11 9.67 11.04
CA SER A 64 -1.15 10.41 11.75
C SER A 64 -0.81 11.90 11.82
N LEU A 65 -1.78 12.76 11.49
CA LEU A 65 -1.67 14.20 11.64
C LEU A 65 -2.28 14.60 12.98
N LYS A 66 -1.50 15.30 13.82
CA LYS A 66 -1.97 15.83 15.11
C LYS A 66 -2.78 17.13 14.97
N LYS A 67 -2.67 17.81 13.84
CA LYS A 67 -3.35 19.06 13.48
C LYS A 67 -3.52 19.16 11.97
N LYS A 68 -4.42 20.04 11.52
CA LYS A 68 -4.60 20.36 10.10
C LYS A 68 -3.29 20.90 9.49
N GLY A 69 -3.00 20.54 8.25
CA GLY A 69 -1.80 21.03 7.57
C GLY A 69 -1.74 20.62 6.10
N ALA A 70 -0.70 21.10 5.44
CA ALA A 70 -0.37 20.72 4.07
C ALA A 70 0.52 19.47 4.08
N VAL A 71 0.12 18.45 3.32
CA VAL A 71 0.87 17.22 3.11
C VAL A 71 1.33 17.13 1.65
N LYS A 72 2.60 16.82 1.46
CA LYS A 72 3.20 16.56 0.14
C LYS A 72 3.82 15.17 0.18
N VAL A 73 3.61 14.40 -0.88
CA VAL A 73 4.18 13.06 -1.02
C VAL A 73 5.22 13.11 -2.12
N ILE A 74 6.43 12.66 -1.81
CA ILE A 74 7.53 12.48 -2.76
C ILE A 74 7.86 10.99 -2.77
N ILE A 75 7.97 10.41 -3.96
CA ILE A 75 8.36 9.02 -4.11
C ILE A 75 9.29 8.85 -5.30
N ALA A 76 10.36 8.07 -5.13
CA ALA A 76 11.36 7.80 -6.17
C ALA A 76 11.63 6.30 -6.28
N PHE A 77 11.74 5.78 -7.49
CA PHE A 77 11.98 4.36 -7.78
C PHE A 77 13.33 4.16 -8.47
N ASP A 78 14.18 3.28 -7.96
CA ASP A 78 15.49 3.01 -8.56
C ASP A 78 15.36 2.45 -9.98
N ASN A 79 14.42 1.51 -10.18
CA ASN A 79 14.16 0.85 -11.47
C ASN A 79 12.91 1.41 -12.18
N TRP A 80 12.70 2.74 -12.14
CA TRP A 80 11.48 3.42 -12.63
C TRP A 80 11.06 3.11 -14.09
N LYS A 81 11.98 2.68 -14.96
CA LYS A 81 11.67 2.32 -16.36
C LYS A 81 11.02 0.94 -16.52
N SER A 82 11.25 0.02 -15.58
CA SER A 82 10.82 -1.38 -15.67
C SER A 82 9.76 -1.77 -14.65
N ILE A 83 9.37 -0.85 -13.76
CA ILE A 83 8.25 -1.00 -12.83
C ILE A 83 7.07 -0.12 -13.25
N ASN A 84 5.84 -0.57 -12.98
CA ASN A 84 4.61 0.20 -13.28
C ASN A 84 3.78 0.45 -11.99
N PRO A 85 4.29 1.27 -11.05
CA PRO A 85 3.67 1.44 -9.76
C PRO A 85 2.55 2.47 -9.79
N LYS A 86 1.57 2.26 -8.90
CA LYS A 86 0.54 3.22 -8.53
C LYS A 86 0.66 3.55 -7.06
N VAL A 87 0.62 4.83 -6.75
CA VAL A 87 0.71 5.37 -5.39
C VAL A 87 -0.62 6.02 -5.05
N TYR A 88 -1.17 5.70 -3.89
CA TYR A 88 -2.44 6.25 -3.41
C TYR A 88 -2.25 6.90 -2.05
N LEU A 89 -2.83 8.08 -1.88
CA LEU A 89 -3.11 8.67 -0.58
C LEU A 89 -4.55 8.35 -0.21
N ARG A 90 -4.76 7.73 0.95
CA ARG A 90 -6.07 7.31 1.44
C ARG A 90 -6.36 7.86 2.84
N ASN A 91 -7.64 8.06 3.15
CA ASN A 91 -8.08 8.41 4.50
C ASN A 91 -8.26 7.16 5.40
N ALA A 92 -8.63 7.37 6.66
CA ALA A 92 -8.88 6.32 7.65
C ALA A 92 -9.97 5.30 7.27
N PHE A 93 -10.85 5.64 6.33
CA PHE A 93 -11.90 4.75 5.83
C PHE A 93 -11.50 4.02 4.54
N GLY A 94 -10.28 4.23 4.05
CA GLY A 94 -9.76 3.59 2.83
C GLY A 94 -10.13 4.33 1.54
N ALA A 95 -10.88 5.43 1.62
CA ALA A 95 -11.21 6.24 0.45
C ALA A 95 -9.95 6.89 -0.13
N VAL A 96 -9.81 6.85 -1.45
CA VAL A 96 -8.70 7.48 -2.18
C VAL A 96 -8.91 8.99 -2.20
N LEU A 97 -7.99 9.73 -1.61
CA LEU A 97 -7.97 11.19 -1.67
C LEU A 97 -7.18 11.69 -2.88
N ALA A 98 -6.11 10.98 -3.24
CA ALA A 98 -5.30 11.25 -4.42
C ALA A 98 -4.62 9.97 -4.89
N SER A 99 -4.26 9.92 -6.17
CA SER A 99 -3.45 8.83 -6.72
C SER A 99 -2.51 9.33 -7.80
N TYR A 100 -1.41 8.64 -7.98
CA TYR A 100 -0.49 8.85 -9.09
C TYR A 100 -0.08 7.51 -9.68
N LYS A 101 -0.14 7.41 -11.01
CA LYS A 101 0.39 6.27 -11.76
C LYS A 101 1.71 6.70 -12.38
N PHE A 102 2.78 5.98 -12.10
CA PHE A 102 4.04 6.19 -12.80
C PHE A 102 3.90 5.72 -14.25
N ASP A 103 4.31 6.58 -15.16
CA ASP A 103 4.33 6.33 -16.61
C ASP A 103 5.71 5.87 -17.09
N GLY A 104 6.68 5.74 -16.18
CA GLY A 104 8.06 5.41 -16.52
C GLY A 104 8.76 6.52 -17.30
N SER A 105 8.37 7.79 -17.13
CA SER A 105 9.05 8.98 -17.71
C SER A 105 10.05 9.64 -16.76
N GLN A 106 9.89 9.45 -15.45
CA GLN A 106 10.70 10.08 -14.42
C GLN A 106 10.95 9.14 -13.24
N GLN A 107 12.15 9.23 -12.66
CA GLN A 107 12.55 8.45 -11.48
C GLN A 107 11.77 8.81 -10.23
N ALA A 108 11.50 10.10 -10.04
CA ALA A 108 10.85 10.64 -8.86
C ALA A 108 9.61 11.42 -9.23
N LYS A 109 8.60 11.38 -8.36
CA LYS A 109 7.41 12.19 -8.46
C LYS A 109 7.10 12.86 -7.13
N GLU A 110 6.73 14.13 -7.24
CA GLU A 110 6.06 14.87 -6.18
C GLU A 110 4.58 15.05 -6.53
N PHE A 111 3.69 14.87 -5.55
CA PHE A 111 2.27 15.23 -5.68
C PHE A 111 1.71 15.82 -4.37
N GLY A 112 0.80 16.78 -4.53
CA GLY A 112 0.33 17.68 -3.48
C GLY A 112 0.67 19.16 -3.78
N PRO A 113 0.52 20.08 -2.81
CA PRO A 113 0.13 19.83 -1.43
C PRO A 113 -1.36 19.50 -1.27
N PHE A 114 -1.67 18.58 -0.36
CA PHE A 114 -3.01 18.23 0.09
C PHE A 114 -3.31 18.88 1.42
N ILE A 115 -4.43 19.57 1.52
CA ILE A 115 -4.88 20.15 2.80
C ILE A 115 -5.66 19.08 3.55
N LEU A 116 -5.05 18.54 4.61
CA LEU A 116 -5.59 17.42 5.37
C LEU A 116 -5.89 17.84 6.80
N ASP A 117 -7.01 17.38 7.34
CA ASP A 117 -7.38 17.59 8.74
C ASP A 117 -6.63 16.63 9.68
N LYS A 118 -6.72 16.87 10.99
CA LYS A 118 -6.23 15.93 12.02
C LYS A 118 -6.87 14.56 11.77
N GLY A 119 -6.05 13.50 11.74
CA GLY A 119 -6.55 12.15 11.50
C GLY A 119 -5.45 11.18 11.06
N GLU A 120 -5.86 9.96 10.74
CA GLU A 120 -4.99 8.91 10.21
C GLU A 120 -5.14 8.78 8.70
N TYR A 121 -4.01 8.59 8.04
CA TYR A 121 -3.91 8.50 6.60
C TYR A 121 -2.96 7.39 6.20
N PHE A 122 -3.15 6.89 4.99
CA PHE A 122 -2.40 5.76 4.46
C PHE A 122 -1.79 6.13 3.11
N ILE A 123 -0.54 5.73 2.91
CA ILE A 123 0.06 5.63 1.58
C ILE A 123 0.02 4.15 1.20
N GLN A 124 -0.57 3.85 0.05
CA GLN A 124 -0.45 2.55 -0.59
C GLN A 124 0.45 2.70 -1.81
N VAL A 125 1.53 1.94 -1.86
CA VAL A 125 2.35 1.78 -3.07
C VAL A 125 2.03 0.39 -3.61
N SER A 126 1.68 0.30 -4.88
CA SER A 126 1.30 -0.96 -5.49
C SER A 126 1.92 -1.11 -6.87
N THR A 127 2.23 -2.32 -7.28
CA THR A 127 2.65 -2.61 -8.65
C THR A 127 2.03 -3.90 -9.14
N VAL A 128 1.79 -3.99 -10.44
CA VAL A 128 1.33 -5.23 -11.11
C VAL A 128 2.45 -5.91 -11.89
N PHE A 129 3.60 -5.24 -12.04
CA PHE A 129 4.72 -5.72 -12.84
C PHE A 129 6.03 -5.05 -12.43
N GLY A 130 7.13 -5.78 -12.57
CA GLY A 130 8.47 -5.28 -12.30
C GLY A 130 8.89 -5.40 -10.83
N GLU A 131 10.10 -4.95 -10.55
CA GLU A 131 10.66 -4.86 -9.21
C GLU A 131 11.47 -3.56 -9.07
N SER A 132 11.42 -2.94 -7.90
CA SER A 132 12.20 -1.75 -7.61
C SER A 132 12.28 -1.53 -6.11
N VAL A 133 13.45 -1.08 -5.65
CA VAL A 133 13.56 -0.33 -4.40
C VAL A 133 12.98 1.06 -4.64
N TYR A 134 12.33 1.64 -3.64
CA TYR A 134 11.84 3.01 -3.68
C TYR A 134 12.10 3.74 -2.37
N THR A 135 12.17 5.06 -2.47
CA THR A 135 12.21 5.98 -1.34
C THR A 135 10.91 6.78 -1.30
N LEU A 136 10.20 6.73 -0.17
CA LEU A 136 8.98 7.49 0.10
C LEU A 136 9.25 8.56 1.15
N HIS A 137 8.83 9.79 0.91
CA HIS A 137 8.92 10.90 1.85
C HIS A 137 7.60 11.65 1.92
N VAL A 138 6.98 11.65 3.11
CA VAL A 138 5.76 12.41 3.37
C VAL A 138 6.12 13.65 4.17
N ILE A 139 6.08 14.81 3.49
CA ILE A 139 6.37 16.10 4.10
C ILE A 139 5.07 16.68 4.66
N PHE A 140 5.07 17.03 5.93
CA PHE A 140 3.95 17.65 6.63
C PHE A 140 4.34 19.03 7.15
N LYS A 141 3.60 20.05 6.70
CA LYS A 141 3.68 21.42 7.20
C LYS A 141 2.37 21.75 7.92
N PRO A 142 2.36 21.85 9.25
CA PRO A 142 1.13 22.16 9.98
C PRO A 142 0.70 23.61 9.75
N TYR A 143 -0.60 23.84 9.63
CA TYR A 143 -1.15 25.19 9.69
C TYR A 143 -1.02 25.75 11.10
N LYS A 144 -0.61 27.01 11.19
CA LYS A 144 -0.66 27.81 12.41
C LYS A 144 -2.01 28.54 12.47
N SER A 145 -2.47 28.81 13.67
CA SER A 145 -3.65 29.68 13.86
C SER A 145 -3.36 31.04 13.21
N GLY A 146 -4.23 31.47 12.29
CA GLY A 146 -4.06 32.71 11.50
C GLY A 146 -3.58 32.54 10.05
N ASP A 147 -3.19 31.33 9.63
CA ASP A 147 -2.81 31.08 8.24
C ASP A 147 -4.04 31.16 7.32
N THR A 148 -3.99 32.02 6.30
CA THR A 148 -5.05 32.10 5.28
C THR A 148 -4.91 30.92 4.32
N ILE A 149 -5.91 30.02 4.29
CA ILE A 149 -5.95 28.93 3.31
C ILE A 149 -6.33 29.54 1.95
N LYS A 150 -5.32 29.88 1.13
CA LYS A 150 -5.56 30.12 -0.29
C LYS A 150 -5.82 28.78 -0.96
N VAL A 151 -7.08 28.38 -1.05
CA VAL A 151 -7.50 27.25 -1.88
C VAL A 151 -7.29 27.67 -3.33
N PRO A 152 -6.41 27.01 -4.12
CA PRO A 152 -6.33 27.30 -5.54
C PRO A 152 -7.69 27.00 -6.16
N ARG A 153 -8.32 28.02 -6.75
CA ARG A 153 -9.51 27.81 -7.59
C ARG A 153 -9.02 27.08 -8.84
N PRO A 154 -9.60 25.92 -9.21
CA PRO A 154 -9.31 25.32 -10.51
C PRO A 154 -9.78 26.29 -11.60
N GLU A 155 -8.86 26.63 -12.49
CA GLU A 155 -9.12 27.36 -13.74
C GLU A 155 -9.75 26.46 -14.80
#